data_AF-A0A8B6C9P7-F1
#
_entry.id   AF-A0A8B6C9P7-F1
#
_cell.length_a   1.000
_cell.length_b   1.000
_cell.length_c   1.000
_cell.angle_alpha   90.00
_cell.angle_beta   90.00
_cell.angle_gamma   90.00
#
_symmetry.space_group_name_H-M   'P 1'
#
loop_
_entity.id
_entity.type
_entity.pdbx_description
1 polymer ?
#
loop_
_entity_poly.entity_id
_entity_poly.type
_entity_poly.pdbx_seq_one_letter_code
_entity_poly.pdbx_strand_id
1 'polypeptide(L)'
;MPGSSTISVTKVHSRALLDKGELTPSPTSDEFDITILICLLREMTPKVAAPRHTGFDQLPRIADESPGACLANIKYYRNFLAHPDKVKLTTLSCTTFDDLFARVGMAIKVLGNNQLYGKVAVAKQLNIDNDFAEYLEKFVKHEKQLEDLHNVVQQISKDINHLQTLCHKSEDKSDELENELRCKEEEMEKKISDITSNSNLCKQLIETIEMNVKGIRKQLDSLSKQQGDNSEKIKKLNEHKLSIK
;
A
#
# COMPACT_ATOMS: atom_id res chain seq x y z
N MET A 1 51.89 -26.06 57.90
CA MET A 1 51.52 -24.65 57.66
C MET A 1 52.54 -24.06 56.70
N PRO A 2 52.31 -24.13 55.38
CA PRO A 2 53.11 -23.42 54.39
C PRO A 2 52.42 -22.10 53.98
N GLY A 3 53.24 -21.09 53.78
CA GLY A 3 52.85 -19.70 53.62
C GLY A 3 52.16 -19.38 52.30
N SER A 4 51.30 -18.36 52.39
CA SER A 4 50.66 -17.67 51.28
C SER A 4 51.73 -17.00 50.41
N SER A 5 51.95 -17.52 49.21
CA SER A 5 52.64 -16.80 48.14
C SER A 5 51.58 -16.12 47.28
N THR A 6 51.33 -14.85 47.59
CA THR A 6 50.50 -13.96 46.77
C THR A 6 51.21 -13.75 45.42
N ILE A 7 50.69 -14.34 44.36
CA ILE A 7 51.09 -13.98 42.99
C ILE A 7 50.42 -12.63 42.71
N SER A 8 51.21 -11.56 42.75
CA SER A 8 50.82 -10.26 42.21
C SER A 8 50.55 -10.41 40.72
N VAL A 9 49.29 -10.32 40.31
CA VAL A 9 48.93 -10.16 38.91
C VAL A 9 49.35 -8.75 38.50
N THR A 10 50.56 -8.65 37.96
CA THR A 10 51.08 -7.45 37.35
C THR A 10 50.09 -7.01 36.26
N LYS A 11 49.60 -5.79 36.42
CA LYS A 11 48.78 -5.05 35.47
C LYS A 11 49.59 -4.84 34.18
N VAL A 12 49.58 -5.81 33.28
CA VAL A 12 50.30 -5.73 32.00
C VAL A 12 49.30 -5.47 30.88
N HIS A 13 49.48 -4.29 30.27
CA HIS A 13 48.99 -3.89 28.95
C HIS A 13 47.51 -3.51 28.78
N SER A 14 47.05 -2.54 29.57
CA SER A 14 45.99 -1.61 29.12
C SER A 14 46.37 -0.13 29.30
N ARG A 15 47.68 0.18 29.38
CA ARG A 15 48.17 1.55 29.65
C ARG A 15 49.28 2.05 28.72
N ALA A 16 49.33 1.60 27.47
CA ALA A 16 50.32 2.09 26.51
C ALA A 16 49.74 2.23 25.09
N LEU A 17 48.62 2.94 24.94
CA LEU A 17 48.19 3.49 23.63
C LEU A 17 47.55 4.87 23.82
N LEU A 18 48.18 5.70 24.64
CA LEU A 18 47.89 7.13 24.78
C LEU A 18 49.23 7.86 24.72
N ASP A 19 49.83 7.94 23.53
CA ASP A 19 50.92 8.90 23.32
C ASP A 19 51.08 9.46 21.90
N LYS A 20 50.20 9.14 20.94
CA LYS A 20 50.15 9.84 19.64
C LYS A 20 48.71 9.92 19.21
N GLY A 21 48.18 11.14 19.10
CA GLY A 21 46.76 11.46 18.91
C GLY A 21 46.15 10.98 17.59
N GLU A 22 46.11 9.67 17.37
CA GLU A 22 45.28 9.02 16.37
C GLU A 22 44.21 8.21 17.11
N LEU A 23 42.94 8.59 16.95
CA LEU A 23 41.82 7.75 17.37
C LEU A 23 41.87 6.47 16.53
N THR A 24 42.38 5.38 17.12
CA THR A 24 42.09 4.05 16.59
C THR A 24 40.60 3.79 16.85
N PRO A 25 39.83 3.30 15.85
CA PRO A 25 38.43 2.99 16.07
C PRO A 25 38.31 1.97 17.20
N SER A 26 37.30 2.15 18.06
CA SER A 26 36.97 1.17 19.09
C SER A 26 36.82 -0.21 18.46
N PRO A 27 37.45 -1.25 19.01
CA PRO A 27 37.37 -2.59 18.43
C PRO A 27 35.90 -3.01 18.35
N THR A 28 35.50 -3.59 17.23
CA THR A 28 34.17 -4.17 17.10
C THR A 28 34.03 -5.39 18.02
N SER A 29 32.80 -5.80 18.34
CA SER A 29 32.56 -7.01 19.15
C SER A 29 33.30 -8.23 18.55
N ASP A 30 33.34 -8.31 17.22
CA ASP A 30 34.05 -9.34 16.46
C ASP A 30 35.56 -9.29 16.72
N GLU A 31 36.17 -8.11 16.69
CA GLU A 31 37.60 -7.92 16.96
C GLU A 31 37.95 -8.17 18.42
N PHE A 32 37.07 -7.81 19.35
CA PHE A 32 37.27 -7.97 20.79
C PHE A 32 37.24 -9.46 21.21
N ASP A 33 36.26 -10.24 20.74
CA ASP A 33 36.17 -11.68 21.02
C ASP A 33 37.26 -12.50 20.33
N ILE A 34 37.66 -12.12 19.10
CA ILE A 34 38.83 -12.70 18.42
C ILE A 34 40.10 -12.46 19.25
N THR A 35 40.27 -11.25 19.78
CA THR A 35 41.46 -10.88 20.54
C THR A 35 41.50 -11.61 21.88
N ILE A 36 40.39 -11.73 22.61
CA ILE A 36 40.36 -12.46 23.88
C ILE A 36 40.58 -13.96 23.69
N LEU A 37 39.95 -14.58 22.68
CA LEU A 37 40.16 -16.01 22.39
C LEU A 37 41.62 -16.27 21.94
N ILE A 38 42.18 -15.42 21.06
CA ILE A 38 43.60 -15.54 20.65
C ILE A 38 44.55 -15.29 21.82
N CYS A 39 44.24 -14.36 22.73
CA CYS A 39 45.03 -14.12 23.94
C CYS A 39 44.97 -15.31 24.91
N LEU A 40 43.80 -15.92 25.11
CA LEU A 40 43.65 -17.14 25.92
C LEU A 40 44.35 -18.35 25.29
N LEU A 41 44.25 -18.51 23.96
CA LEU A 41 45.01 -19.50 23.21
C LEU A 41 46.53 -19.23 23.32
N ARG A 42 46.96 -17.97 23.24
CA ARG A 42 48.37 -17.54 23.36
C ARG A 42 48.96 -17.81 24.75
N GLU A 43 48.21 -17.62 25.83
CA GLU A 43 48.68 -17.93 27.18
C GLU A 43 48.79 -19.44 27.45
N MET A 44 47.98 -20.27 26.76
CA MET A 44 48.08 -21.74 26.84
C MET A 44 49.11 -22.34 25.85
N THR A 45 49.34 -21.71 24.69
CA THR A 45 50.20 -22.25 23.61
C THR A 45 51.69 -22.49 23.92
N PRO A 46 52.39 -21.79 24.84
CA PRO A 46 53.78 -22.12 25.17
C PRO A 46 53.93 -23.56 25.71
N LYS A 47 52.82 -24.17 26.15
CA LYS A 47 52.76 -25.53 26.69
C LYS A 47 52.14 -26.54 25.73
N VAL A 48 51.69 -26.11 24.54
CA VAL A 48 50.92 -26.94 23.61
C VAL A 48 51.57 -26.91 22.22
N ALA A 49 52.09 -28.05 21.79
CA ALA A 49 52.64 -28.22 20.45
C ALA A 49 51.54 -28.12 19.38
N ALA A 50 51.88 -27.55 18.22
CA ALA A 50 51.00 -27.52 17.06
C ALA A 50 50.63 -28.95 16.59
N PRO A 51 49.46 -29.14 15.96
CA PRO A 51 49.11 -30.41 15.32
C PRO A 51 50.20 -30.86 14.35
N ARG A 52 50.57 -32.15 14.43
CA ARG A 52 51.76 -32.71 13.75
C ARG A 52 51.76 -32.57 12.22
N HIS A 53 50.62 -32.30 11.59
CA HIS A 53 50.47 -32.33 10.13
C HIS A 53 49.84 -31.08 9.51
N THR A 54 49.16 -30.24 10.29
CA THR A 54 48.25 -29.20 9.76
C THR A 54 48.52 -27.81 10.37
N GLY A 55 49.34 -27.72 11.43
CA GLY A 55 49.50 -26.47 12.17
C GLY A 55 48.17 -26.00 12.79
N PHE A 56 48.11 -24.73 13.23
CA PHE A 56 46.92 -24.17 13.88
C PHE A 56 45.89 -23.56 12.91
N ASP A 57 46.27 -23.35 11.65
CA ASP A 57 45.43 -22.63 10.67
C ASP A 57 44.62 -23.55 9.76
N GLN A 58 44.85 -24.87 9.83
CA GLN A 58 44.15 -25.86 9.03
C GLN A 58 43.39 -26.84 9.93
N LEU A 59 42.28 -27.37 9.41
CA LEU A 59 41.47 -28.35 10.14
C LEU A 59 42.29 -29.64 10.38
N PRO A 60 42.53 -30.02 11.64
CA PRO A 60 43.27 -31.24 11.95
C PRO A 60 42.43 -32.50 11.67
N ARG A 61 43.08 -33.67 11.71
CA ARG A 61 42.37 -34.95 11.52
C ARG A 61 41.35 -35.17 12.64
N ILE A 62 40.20 -35.73 12.29
CA ILE A 62 39.07 -35.94 13.22
C ILE A 62 39.48 -36.79 14.44
N ALA A 63 40.38 -37.75 14.26
CA ALA A 63 40.86 -38.62 15.34
C ALA A 63 42.01 -38.01 16.19
N ASP A 64 42.50 -36.81 15.84
CA ASP A 64 43.55 -36.14 16.59
C ASP A 64 42.95 -35.34 17.75
N GLU A 65 42.97 -35.92 18.94
CA GLU A 65 42.50 -35.31 20.19
C GLU A 65 43.65 -34.62 20.96
N SER A 66 44.80 -34.39 20.33
CA SER A 66 45.87 -33.65 20.98
C SER A 66 45.41 -32.23 21.34
N PRO A 67 45.94 -31.63 22.43
CA PRO A 67 45.57 -30.26 22.80
C PRO A 67 45.75 -29.26 21.64
N GLY A 68 46.82 -29.42 20.84
CA GLY A 68 47.04 -28.59 19.66
C GLY A 68 45.93 -28.73 18.61
N ALA A 69 45.45 -29.95 18.38
CA ALA A 69 44.38 -30.24 17.43
C ALA A 69 43.02 -29.75 17.94
N CYS A 70 42.74 -29.87 19.23
CA CYS A 70 41.54 -29.28 19.84
C CYS A 70 41.52 -27.75 19.68
N LEU A 71 42.64 -27.07 19.89
CA LEU A 71 42.74 -25.61 19.70
C LEU A 71 42.55 -25.22 18.22
N ALA A 72 43.17 -25.96 17.29
CA ALA A 72 43.00 -25.74 15.86
C ALA A 72 41.54 -25.97 15.40
N ASN A 73 40.86 -26.98 15.94
CA ASN A 73 39.43 -27.25 15.68
C ASN A 73 38.53 -26.08 16.14
N ILE A 74 38.72 -25.58 17.36
CA ILE A 74 37.93 -24.45 17.89
C ILE A 74 38.13 -23.21 17.01
N LYS A 75 39.38 -22.90 16.67
CA LYS A 75 39.72 -21.77 15.81
C LYS A 75 39.09 -21.91 14.42
N TYR A 76 39.20 -23.08 13.80
CA TYR A 76 38.69 -23.33 12.46
C TYR A 76 37.16 -23.19 12.39
N TYR A 77 36.42 -23.89 13.25
CA TYR A 77 34.96 -23.88 13.20
C TYR A 77 34.35 -22.55 13.64
N ARG A 78 34.98 -21.84 14.58
CA ARG A 78 34.58 -20.46 14.90
C ARG A 78 34.75 -19.57 13.69
N ASN A 79 35.93 -19.57 13.05
CA ASN A 79 36.17 -18.74 11.88
C ASN A 79 35.24 -19.12 10.71
N PHE A 80 34.85 -20.39 10.60
CA PHE A 80 33.86 -20.83 9.64
C PHE A 80 32.45 -20.25 9.91
N LEU A 81 32.05 -20.15 11.19
CA LEU A 81 30.75 -19.62 11.60
C LEU A 81 30.69 -18.08 11.64
N ALA A 82 31.79 -17.41 11.96
CA ALA A 82 31.86 -15.96 12.15
C ALA A 82 32.06 -15.16 10.85
N HIS A 83 32.44 -15.81 9.75
CA HIS A 83 32.70 -15.12 8.48
C HIS A 83 31.58 -15.42 7.46
N PRO A 84 30.67 -14.46 7.21
CA PRO A 84 29.50 -14.65 6.35
C PRO A 84 29.82 -14.96 4.89
N ASP A 85 31.04 -14.64 4.43
CA ASP A 85 31.54 -14.98 3.10
C ASP A 85 31.74 -16.49 2.89
N LYS A 86 31.86 -17.25 3.99
CA LYS A 86 32.02 -18.72 3.96
C LYS A 86 30.73 -19.46 4.27
N VAL A 87 29.85 -18.86 5.07
CA VAL A 87 28.59 -19.45 5.50
C VAL A 87 27.58 -18.34 5.79
N LYS A 88 26.43 -18.34 5.08
CA LYS A 88 25.27 -17.59 5.54
C LYS A 88 24.61 -18.37 6.67
N LEU A 89 24.71 -17.86 7.91
CA LEU A 89 24.06 -18.46 9.08
C LEU A 89 22.54 -18.67 8.86
N THR A 90 21.89 -17.83 8.05
CA THR A 90 20.49 -17.96 7.64
C THR A 90 20.17 -19.16 6.73
N THR A 91 21.20 -19.82 6.19
CA THR A 91 21.06 -21.00 5.30
C THR A 91 21.61 -22.28 5.92
N LEU A 92 22.19 -22.18 7.12
CA LEU A 92 22.75 -23.34 7.81
C LEU A 92 21.60 -24.11 8.47
N SER A 93 21.47 -25.42 8.17
CA SER A 93 20.47 -26.24 8.84
C SER A 93 20.78 -26.34 10.33
N CYS A 94 19.74 -26.43 11.18
CA CYS A 94 19.92 -26.64 12.62
C CYS A 94 20.81 -27.87 12.91
N THR A 95 20.71 -28.91 12.09
CA THR A 95 21.55 -30.12 12.20
C THR A 95 23.02 -29.82 11.98
N THR A 96 23.37 -28.96 11.02
CA THR A 96 24.76 -28.59 10.75
C THR A 96 25.33 -27.73 11.88
N PHE A 97 24.52 -26.82 12.44
CA PHE A 97 24.93 -26.01 13.58
C PHE A 97 25.21 -26.89 14.80
N ASP A 98 24.30 -27.83 15.07
CA ASP A 98 24.42 -28.75 16.21
C ASP A 98 25.67 -29.63 16.11
N ASP A 99 25.99 -30.13 14.91
CA ASP A 99 27.19 -30.92 14.67
C ASP A 99 28.47 -30.11 14.89
N LEU A 100 28.51 -28.86 14.41
CA LEU A 100 29.64 -27.95 14.60
C LEU A 100 29.82 -27.58 16.07
N PHE A 101 28.72 -27.27 16.74
CA PHE A 101 28.72 -26.95 18.17
C PHE A 101 29.18 -28.16 19.01
N ALA A 102 28.74 -29.37 18.68
CA ALA A 102 29.18 -30.60 19.34
C ALA A 102 30.70 -30.83 19.17
N ARG A 103 31.25 -30.58 17.97
CA ARG A 103 32.69 -30.67 17.71
C ARG A 103 33.51 -29.69 18.55
N VAL A 104 33.06 -28.44 18.63
CA VAL A 104 33.68 -27.41 19.50
C VAL A 104 33.57 -27.82 20.97
N GLY A 105 32.42 -28.33 21.39
CA GLY A 105 32.21 -28.79 22.77
C GLY A 105 33.09 -29.97 23.17
N MET A 106 33.30 -30.93 22.28
CA MET A 106 34.24 -32.03 22.49
C MET A 106 35.69 -31.54 22.59
N ALA A 107 36.11 -30.58 21.76
CA ALA A 107 37.44 -29.98 21.86
C ALA A 107 37.65 -29.26 23.21
N ILE A 108 36.65 -28.51 23.67
CA ILE A 108 36.69 -27.84 24.99
C ILE A 108 36.69 -28.85 26.13
N LYS A 109 35.94 -29.95 25.99
CA LYS A 109 35.93 -31.07 26.95
C LYS A 109 37.33 -31.63 27.17
N VAL A 110 38.04 -31.91 26.09
CA VAL A 110 39.41 -32.45 26.13
C VAL A 110 40.37 -31.45 26.76
N LEU A 111 40.33 -30.17 26.34
CA LEU A 111 41.22 -29.12 26.86
C LEU A 111 40.96 -28.78 28.33
N GLY A 112 39.70 -28.79 28.75
CA GLY A 112 39.29 -28.51 30.13
C GLY A 112 39.25 -29.72 31.04
N ASN A 113 39.77 -30.88 30.61
CA ASN A 113 39.72 -32.15 31.33
C ASN A 113 38.32 -32.44 31.94
N ASN A 114 37.28 -32.36 31.11
CA ASN A 114 35.86 -32.50 31.46
C ASN A 114 35.25 -31.42 32.38
N GLN A 115 36.05 -30.59 33.07
CA GLN A 115 35.54 -29.61 34.04
C GLN A 115 34.70 -28.50 33.40
N LEU A 116 34.95 -28.20 32.12
CA LEU A 116 34.28 -27.12 31.39
C LEU A 116 33.12 -27.61 30.52
N TYR A 117 32.95 -28.92 30.34
CA TYR A 117 31.97 -29.46 29.39
C TYR A 117 30.52 -29.14 29.78
N GLY A 118 30.21 -29.18 31.08
CA GLY A 118 28.89 -28.76 31.58
C GLY A 118 28.57 -27.29 31.28
N LYS A 119 29.58 -26.41 31.26
CA LYS A 119 29.40 -24.99 30.92
C LYS A 119 29.15 -24.77 29.44
N VAL A 120 29.67 -25.64 28.57
CA VAL A 120 29.41 -25.59 27.12
C VAL A 120 27.94 -25.89 26.82
N ALA A 121 27.36 -26.90 27.50
CA ALA A 121 25.95 -27.23 27.33
C ALA A 121 25.03 -26.08 27.75
N VAL A 122 25.37 -25.40 28.85
CA VAL A 122 24.67 -24.19 29.30
C VAL A 122 24.83 -23.06 28.30
N ALA A 123 26.04 -22.82 27.78
CA ALA A 123 26.31 -21.77 26.80
C ALA A 123 25.48 -21.90 25.51
N LYS A 124 25.12 -23.12 25.10
CA LYS A 124 24.21 -23.35 23.97
C LYS A 124 22.79 -22.81 24.22
N GLN A 125 22.37 -22.79 25.47
CA GLN A 125 21.02 -22.43 25.91
C GLN A 125 20.94 -21.00 26.45
N LEU A 126 22.08 -20.34 26.67
CA LEU A 126 22.11 -18.95 27.12
C LEU A 126 21.66 -18.06 25.97
N ASN A 127 20.55 -17.37 26.18
CA ASN A 127 20.19 -16.21 25.38
C ASN A 127 21.13 -15.07 25.76
N ILE A 128 22.20 -14.89 24.99
CA ILE A 128 23.23 -13.87 25.26
C ILE A 128 22.65 -12.46 25.10
N ASP A 129 21.66 -12.30 24.23
CA ASP A 129 21.01 -11.02 23.96
C ASP A 129 19.58 -11.05 24.51
N ASN A 130 19.44 -10.66 25.79
CA ASN A 130 18.14 -10.55 26.45
C ASN A 130 17.17 -9.63 25.68
N ASP A 131 17.69 -8.72 24.85
CA ASP A 131 16.94 -7.79 24.01
C ASP A 131 16.36 -8.44 22.74
N PHE A 132 16.91 -9.58 22.28
CA PHE A 132 16.53 -10.20 21.01
C PHE A 132 15.09 -10.75 21.02
N ALA A 133 14.62 -11.22 22.18
CA ALA A 133 13.26 -11.73 22.34
C ALA A 133 12.20 -10.62 22.16
N GLU A 134 12.46 -9.43 22.73
CA GLU A 134 11.58 -8.27 22.56
C GLU A 134 11.55 -7.78 21.11
N TYR A 135 12.71 -7.78 20.43
CA TYR A 135 12.77 -7.46 19.00
C TYR A 135 12.01 -8.46 18.14
N LEU A 136 12.10 -9.76 18.42
CA LEU A 136 11.34 -10.80 17.71
C LEU A 136 9.83 -10.64 17.91
N GLU A 137 9.38 -10.36 19.14
CA GLU A 137 7.96 -10.14 19.42
C GLU A 137 7.43 -8.92 18.65
N LYS A 138 8.19 -7.82 18.64
CA LYS A 138 7.85 -6.62 17.84
C LYS A 138 7.84 -6.92 16.35
N PHE A 139 8.81 -7.70 15.86
CA PHE A 139 8.88 -8.10 14.45
C PHE A 139 7.64 -8.89 14.03
N VAL A 140 7.28 -9.93 14.77
CA VAL A 140 6.07 -10.75 14.50
C VAL A 140 4.81 -9.89 14.55
N LYS A 141 4.72 -8.94 15.50
CA LYS A 141 3.59 -8.01 15.58
C LYS A 141 3.50 -7.12 14.35
N HIS A 142 4.61 -6.56 13.89
CA HIS A 142 4.64 -5.71 12.70
C HIS A 142 4.34 -6.50 11.42
N GLU A 143 4.83 -7.73 11.31
CA GLU A 143 4.52 -8.63 10.19
C GLU A 143 3.01 -8.89 10.09
N LYS A 144 2.35 -9.17 11.22
CA LYS A 144 0.90 -9.32 11.26
C LYS A 144 0.17 -8.03 10.86
N GLN A 145 0.62 -6.87 11.34
CA GLN A 145 0.02 -5.59 10.97
C GLN A 145 0.17 -5.27 9.47
N LEU A 146 1.29 -5.66 8.87
CA LEU A 146 1.51 -5.52 7.43
C LEU A 146 0.56 -6.41 6.63
N GLU A 147 0.33 -7.65 7.07
CA GLU A 147 -0.64 -8.56 6.45
C GLU A 147 -2.08 -8.02 6.55
N ASP A 148 -2.48 -7.55 7.74
CA ASP A 148 -3.80 -6.94 7.94
C ASP A 148 -3.97 -5.70 7.02
N LEU A 149 -2.94 -4.85 6.92
CA LEU A 149 -2.94 -3.67 6.05
C LEU A 149 -3.01 -4.07 4.57
N HIS A 150 -2.29 -5.12 4.16
CA HIS A 150 -2.34 -5.65 2.80
C HIS A 150 -3.75 -6.09 2.42
N ASN A 151 -4.43 -6.80 3.32
CA ASN A 151 -5.81 -7.24 3.11
C ASN A 151 -6.79 -6.06 2.98
N VAL A 152 -6.63 -5.01 3.79
CA VAL A 152 -7.43 -3.78 3.68
C VAL A 152 -7.19 -3.10 2.33
N VAL A 153 -5.93 -2.97 1.89
CA VAL A 153 -5.60 -2.35 0.59
C VAL A 153 -6.18 -3.14 -0.57
N GLN A 154 -6.13 -4.49 -0.53
CA GLN A 154 -6.77 -5.32 -1.54
C GLN A 154 -8.28 -5.12 -1.59
N GLN A 155 -8.94 -5.01 -0.44
CA GLN A 155 -10.38 -4.77 -0.39
C GLN A 155 -10.74 -3.39 -0.95
N ILE A 156 -10.02 -2.34 -0.54
CA ILE A 156 -10.19 -0.98 -1.08
C ILE A 156 -10.01 -0.98 -2.61
N SER A 157 -9.02 -1.71 -3.13
CA SER A 157 -8.81 -1.81 -4.58
C SER A 157 -9.99 -2.47 -5.30
N LYS A 158 -10.59 -3.52 -4.74
CA LYS A 158 -11.81 -4.15 -5.27
C LYS A 158 -12.98 -3.16 -5.27
N ASP A 159 -13.16 -2.43 -4.17
CA ASP A 159 -14.26 -1.47 -4.02
C ASP A 159 -14.11 -0.30 -5.01
N ILE A 160 -12.89 0.21 -5.22
CA ILE A 160 -12.59 1.25 -6.22
C ILE A 160 -12.97 0.78 -7.63
N ASN A 161 -12.58 -0.44 -8.02
CA ASN A 161 -12.91 -0.99 -9.33
C ASN A 161 -14.43 -1.15 -9.52
N HIS A 162 -15.14 -1.56 -8.46
CA HIS A 162 -16.59 -1.66 -8.49
C HIS A 162 -17.25 -0.29 -8.64
N LEU A 163 -16.80 0.72 -7.88
CA LEU A 163 -17.28 2.09 -7.97
C LEU A 163 -17.02 2.70 -9.35
N GLN A 164 -15.85 2.47 -9.94
CA GLN A 164 -15.56 2.89 -11.30
C GLN A 164 -16.56 2.29 -12.30
N THR A 165 -16.86 0.99 -12.17
CA THR A 165 -17.86 0.34 -13.04
C THR A 165 -19.25 0.95 -12.89
N LEU A 166 -19.66 1.28 -11.66
CA LEU A 166 -20.94 1.94 -11.41
C LEU A 166 -20.98 3.37 -11.98
N CYS A 167 -19.88 4.12 -11.88
CA CYS A 167 -19.74 5.44 -12.49
C CYS A 167 -19.98 5.40 -14.00
N HIS A 168 -19.28 4.52 -14.73
CA HIS A 168 -19.45 4.40 -16.18
C HIS A 168 -20.89 4.06 -16.57
N LYS A 169 -21.54 3.12 -15.85
CA LYS A 169 -22.95 2.79 -16.10
C LYS A 169 -23.89 3.98 -15.85
N SER A 170 -23.58 4.80 -14.84
CA SER A 170 -24.36 6.00 -14.54
C SER A 170 -24.15 7.07 -15.61
N GLU A 171 -22.94 7.23 -16.13
CA GLU A 171 -22.62 8.13 -17.24
C GLU A 171 -23.36 7.70 -18.51
N ASP A 172 -23.28 6.42 -18.89
CA ASP A 172 -24.02 5.87 -20.04
C ASP A 172 -25.53 6.15 -19.95
N LYS A 173 -26.11 5.98 -18.74
CA LYS A 173 -27.53 6.23 -18.52
C LYS A 173 -27.87 7.72 -18.54
N SER A 174 -26.96 8.57 -18.09
CA SER A 174 -27.10 10.03 -18.18
C SER A 174 -27.14 10.48 -19.64
N ASP A 175 -26.22 9.97 -20.46
CA ASP A 175 -26.16 10.27 -21.90
C ASP A 175 -27.42 9.79 -22.62
N GLU A 176 -27.93 8.60 -22.29
CA GLU A 176 -29.18 8.09 -22.85
C GLU A 176 -30.37 9.01 -22.53
N LEU A 177 -30.50 9.43 -21.26
CA LEU A 177 -31.56 10.35 -20.84
C LEU A 177 -31.43 11.74 -21.48
N GLU A 178 -30.21 12.26 -21.61
CA GLU A 178 -29.97 13.55 -22.28
C GLU A 178 -30.39 13.50 -23.75
N ASN A 179 -30.08 12.40 -24.44
CA ASN A 179 -30.49 12.21 -25.82
C ASN A 179 -32.01 12.06 -25.97
N GLU A 180 -32.68 11.34 -25.06
CA GLU A 180 -34.14 11.24 -25.05
C GLU A 180 -34.82 12.60 -24.82
N LEU A 181 -34.31 13.41 -23.88
CA LEU A 181 -34.80 14.75 -23.61
C LEU A 181 -34.66 15.65 -24.83
N ARG A 182 -33.50 15.67 -25.47
CA ARG A 182 -33.25 16.47 -26.68
C ARG A 182 -34.24 16.11 -27.80
N CYS A 183 -34.46 14.82 -28.06
CA CYS A 183 -35.45 14.38 -29.04
C CYS A 183 -36.87 14.85 -28.71
N LYS A 184 -37.24 14.86 -27.41
CA LYS A 184 -38.56 15.33 -26.97
C LYS A 184 -38.72 16.84 -27.08
N GLU A 185 -37.67 17.61 -26.83
CA GLU A 185 -37.66 19.05 -27.04
C GLU A 185 -37.88 19.41 -28.51
N GLU A 186 -37.16 18.77 -29.43
CA GLU A 186 -37.36 18.96 -30.88
C GLU A 186 -38.81 18.61 -31.32
N GLU A 187 -39.38 17.53 -30.77
CA GLU A 187 -40.76 17.14 -31.03
C GLU A 187 -41.76 18.21 -30.55
N MET A 188 -41.52 18.79 -29.37
CA MET A 188 -42.34 19.86 -28.80
C MET A 188 -42.22 21.16 -29.61
N GLU A 189 -41.01 21.56 -30.01
CA GLU A 189 -40.78 22.76 -30.83
C GLU A 189 -41.54 22.67 -32.15
N LYS A 190 -41.52 21.51 -32.81
CA LYS A 190 -42.28 21.27 -34.03
C LYS A 190 -43.79 21.45 -33.79
N LYS A 191 -44.34 20.84 -32.73
CA LYS A 191 -45.76 20.99 -32.37
C LYS A 191 -46.13 22.44 -32.05
N ILE A 192 -45.27 23.18 -31.36
CA ILE A 192 -45.48 24.61 -31.06
C ILE A 192 -45.53 25.43 -32.36
N SER A 193 -44.64 25.13 -33.32
CA SER A 193 -44.63 25.79 -34.62
C SER A 193 -45.93 25.57 -35.40
N ASP A 194 -46.40 24.32 -35.45
CA ASP A 194 -47.67 23.95 -36.10
C ASP A 194 -48.86 24.67 -35.44
N ILE A 195 -48.93 24.67 -34.11
CA ILE A 195 -49.98 25.38 -33.35
C ILE A 195 -49.95 26.88 -33.64
N THR A 196 -48.75 27.48 -33.69
CA THR A 196 -48.58 28.92 -33.95
C THR A 196 -49.06 29.27 -35.36
N SER A 197 -48.73 28.46 -36.36
CA SER A 197 -49.19 28.63 -37.74
C SER A 197 -50.72 28.58 -37.84
N ASN A 198 -51.34 27.56 -37.22
CA ASN A 198 -52.80 27.42 -37.19
C ASN A 198 -53.49 28.59 -36.47
N SER A 199 -52.93 29.05 -35.35
CA SER A 199 -53.42 30.22 -34.62
C SER A 199 -53.41 31.48 -35.49
N ASN A 200 -52.34 31.69 -36.28
CA ASN A 200 -52.26 32.83 -37.18
C ASN A 200 -53.29 32.75 -38.32
N LEU A 201 -53.52 31.55 -38.88
CA LEU A 201 -54.56 31.34 -39.88
C LEU A 201 -55.96 31.65 -39.32
N CYS A 202 -56.25 31.19 -38.09
CA CYS A 202 -57.50 31.51 -37.41
C CYS A 202 -57.70 33.02 -37.21
N LYS A 203 -56.64 33.76 -36.83
CA LYS A 203 -56.70 35.22 -36.71
C LYS A 203 -57.05 35.89 -38.05
N GLN A 204 -56.40 35.49 -39.13
CA GLN A 204 -56.70 36.02 -40.47
C GLN A 204 -58.13 35.73 -40.93
N LEU A 205 -58.65 34.53 -40.63
CA LEU A 205 -60.04 34.17 -40.90
C LEU A 205 -61.02 35.02 -40.09
N ILE A 206 -60.74 35.26 -38.80
CA ILE A 206 -61.55 36.13 -37.95
C ILE A 206 -61.60 37.55 -38.53
N GLU A 207 -60.45 38.14 -38.86
CA GLU A 207 -60.37 39.47 -39.47
C GLU A 207 -61.20 39.55 -40.77
N THR A 208 -61.11 38.51 -41.61
CA THR A 208 -61.89 38.41 -42.85
C THR A 208 -63.40 38.36 -42.57
N ILE A 209 -63.83 37.55 -41.60
CA ILE A 209 -65.24 37.44 -41.19
C ILE A 209 -65.75 38.78 -40.65
N GLU A 210 -64.97 39.47 -39.82
CA GLU A 210 -65.33 40.79 -39.28
C GLU A 210 -65.55 41.82 -40.39
N MET A 211 -64.67 41.86 -41.39
CA MET A 211 -64.84 42.73 -42.57
C MET A 211 -66.13 42.39 -43.33
N ASN A 212 -66.41 41.10 -43.56
CA ASN A 212 -67.60 40.65 -44.26
C ASN A 212 -68.88 41.01 -43.50
N VAL A 213 -68.92 40.78 -42.18
CA VAL A 213 -70.06 41.15 -41.32
C VAL A 213 -70.30 42.66 -41.35
N LYS A 214 -69.24 43.47 -41.29
CA LYS A 214 -69.33 44.93 -41.41
C LYS A 214 -69.89 45.36 -42.77
N GLY A 215 -69.50 44.69 -43.85
CA GLY A 215 -70.03 44.89 -45.20
C GLY A 215 -71.53 44.57 -45.29
N ILE A 216 -71.94 43.39 -44.82
CA ILE A 216 -73.34 42.96 -44.77
C ILE A 216 -74.19 43.94 -43.97
N ARG A 217 -73.69 44.40 -42.81
CA ARG A 217 -74.42 45.38 -41.97
C ARG A 217 -74.70 46.68 -42.71
N LYS A 218 -73.70 47.23 -43.43
CA LYS A 218 -73.90 48.44 -44.26
C LYS A 218 -74.93 48.22 -45.36
N GLN A 219 -74.90 47.07 -46.03
CA GLN A 219 -75.89 46.73 -47.05
C GLN A 219 -77.30 46.64 -46.45
N LEU A 220 -77.45 46.03 -45.28
CA LEU A 220 -78.72 45.93 -44.56
C LEU A 220 -79.27 47.32 -44.19
N ASP A 221 -78.44 48.22 -43.67
CA ASP A 221 -78.84 49.59 -43.34
C ASP A 221 -79.35 50.35 -44.58
N SER A 222 -78.68 50.18 -45.73
CA SER A 222 -79.10 50.81 -46.99
C SER A 222 -80.44 50.27 -47.50
N LEU A 223 -80.67 48.96 -47.43
CA LEU A 223 -81.94 48.32 -47.82
C LEU A 223 -83.09 48.74 -46.90
N SER A 224 -82.84 48.81 -45.59
CA SER A 224 -83.83 49.26 -44.60
C SER A 224 -84.30 50.69 -44.88
N LYS A 225 -83.36 51.59 -45.22
CA LYS A 225 -83.67 52.96 -45.62
C LYS A 225 -84.50 53.01 -46.90
N GLN A 226 -84.10 52.25 -47.93
CA GLN A 226 -84.83 52.16 -49.20
C GLN A 226 -86.24 51.58 -49.00
N GLN A 227 -86.41 50.60 -48.12
CA GLN A 227 -87.73 50.04 -47.78
C GLN A 227 -88.62 51.10 -47.10
N GLY A 228 -88.06 51.92 -46.20
CA GLY A 228 -88.77 53.06 -45.61
C GLY A 228 -89.26 54.06 -46.65
N ASP A 229 -88.37 54.49 -47.55
CA ASP A 229 -88.70 55.42 -48.65
C ASP A 229 -89.80 54.84 -49.58
N ASN A 230 -89.69 53.55 -49.90
CA ASN A 230 -90.68 52.84 -50.73
C ASN A 230 -92.04 52.73 -50.03
N SER A 231 -92.06 52.42 -48.73
CA SER A 231 -93.27 52.35 -47.91
C SER A 231 -94.01 53.69 -47.90
N GLU A 232 -93.27 54.79 -47.74
CA GLU A 232 -93.84 56.14 -47.77
C GLU A 232 -94.42 56.50 -49.15
N LYS A 233 -93.72 56.14 -50.24
CA LYS A 233 -94.24 56.29 -51.61
C LYS A 233 -95.54 55.51 -51.83
N ILE A 234 -95.62 54.25 -51.37
CA ILE A 234 -96.84 53.43 -51.48
C ILE A 234 -98.00 54.08 -50.72
N LYS A 235 -97.75 54.62 -49.52
CA LYS A 235 -98.76 55.32 -48.72
C LYS A 235 -99.35 56.52 -49.49
N LYS A 236 -98.50 57.37 -50.06
CA LYS A 236 -98.90 58.52 -50.90
C LYS A 236 -99.69 58.07 -52.14
N LEU A 237 -99.29 56.97 -52.78
CA LEU A 237 -99.99 56.39 -53.94
C LEU A 237 -101.40 55.88 -53.60
N ASN A 238 -101.56 55.27 -52.43
CA ASN A 238 -102.86 54.79 -51.95
C ASN A 238 -103.79 55.94 -51.55
N GLU A 239 -103.26 56.98 -50.89
CA GLU A 239 -104.02 58.21 -50.58
C GLU A 239 -104.51 58.90 -51.87
N HIS A 240 -103.65 59.01 -52.89
CA HIS A 240 -104.03 59.57 -54.18
C HIS A 240 -105.09 58.73 -54.92
N LYS A 241 -105.03 57.40 -54.82
CA LYS A 241 -106.06 56.50 -55.36
C LYS A 241 -107.42 56.63 -54.66
N LEU A 242 -107.44 56.92 -53.35
CA LEU A 242 -108.67 57.17 -52.58
C LEU A 242 -109.32 58.51 -52.93
N SER A 243 -108.55 59.49 -53.40
CA SER A 243 -109.06 60.83 -53.80
C SER A 243 -109.65 60.90 -55.22
N ILE A 244 -109.56 59.82 -56.02
CA ILE A 244 -110.02 59.75 -57.42
C ILE A 244 -111.31 58.90 -57.56
N LYS A 245 -111.79 58.29 -56.47
CA LYS A 245 -113.09 57.60 -56.39
C LYS A 245 -114.14 58.50 -55.75
#